data_AF-A0A383CHT6-F1
#
_entry.id   AF-A0A383CHT6-F1
#
_cell.length_a   1.000
_cell.length_b   1.000
_cell.length_c   1.000
_cell.angle_alpha   90.00
_cell.angle_beta   90.00
_cell.angle_gamma   90.00
#
_symmetry.space_group_name_H-M   'P 1'
#
loop_
_entity.id
_entity.type
_entity.pdbx_description
1 polymer ?
#
loop_
_entity_poly.entity_id
_entity_poly.type
_entity_poly.pdbx_seq_one_letter_code
_entity_poly.pdbx_strand_id
1 'polypeptide(L)'
;MKTITDLTLKGKRVLIRVDFNVPLNGGIVADDFRVQASLPTIKYCLNEGASVILMSHLGRPEGQVVSELSLDPVAFCLEELLDQE
;
A
#
# COMPACT_ATOMS: atom_id res chain seq x y z
N MET A 1 1.73 -13.32 -19.52
CA MET A 1 1.21 -12.54 -18.37
C MET A 1 1.27 -11.08 -18.77
N LYS A 2 0.18 -10.31 -18.62
CA LYS A 2 0.24 -8.86 -18.82
C LYS A 2 0.77 -8.21 -17.55
N THR A 3 1.57 -7.17 -17.68
CA THR A 3 2.08 -6.37 -16.56
C THR A 3 1.40 -5.01 -16.51
N ILE A 4 1.64 -4.25 -15.44
CA ILE A 4 1.07 -2.89 -15.28
C ILE A 4 1.46 -1.95 -16.43
N THR A 5 2.65 -2.15 -17.02
CA THR A 5 3.19 -1.35 -18.13
C THR A 5 2.50 -1.63 -19.47
N ASP A 6 1.70 -2.69 -19.57
CA ASP A 6 0.94 -3.04 -20.78
C ASP A 6 -0.46 -2.40 -20.81
N LEU A 7 -0.82 -1.61 -19.79
CA LEU A 7 -2.19 -1.12 -19.57
C LEU A 7 -2.29 0.40 -19.76
N THR A 8 -3.43 0.85 -20.29
CA THR A 8 -3.77 2.28 -20.31
C THR A 8 -4.45 2.68 -19.00
N LEU A 9 -3.78 3.53 -18.21
CA LEU A 9 -4.20 3.83 -16.84
C LEU A 9 -4.88 5.19 -16.66
N LYS A 10 -4.68 6.14 -17.60
CA LYS A 10 -5.24 7.50 -17.50
C LYS A 10 -6.75 7.50 -17.26
N GLY A 11 -7.17 8.18 -16.19
CA GLY A 11 -8.57 8.31 -15.78
C GLY A 11 -9.20 7.01 -15.25
N LYS A 12 -8.40 5.97 -14.97
CA LYS A 12 -8.88 4.71 -14.37
C LYS A 12 -8.69 4.74 -12.86
N ARG A 13 -9.51 3.94 -12.17
CA ARG A 13 -9.32 3.58 -10.76
C ARG A 13 -8.68 2.21 -10.70
N VAL A 14 -7.50 2.09 -10.09
CA VAL A 14 -6.69 0.87 -10.05
C VAL A 14 -6.66 0.35 -8.62
N LEU A 15 -7.19 -0.85 -8.40
CA LEU A 15 -7.04 -1.58 -7.13
C LEU A 15 -5.73 -2.39 -7.19
N ILE A 16 -4.80 -2.10 -6.28
CA ILE A 16 -3.51 -2.78 -6.18
C ILE A 16 -3.48 -3.58 -4.89
N ARG A 17 -3.26 -4.89 -5.02
CA ARG A 17 -2.95 -5.75 -3.88
C ARG A 17 -1.47 -5.62 -3.58
N VAL A 18 -1.13 -5.17 -2.37
CA VAL A 18 0.25 -5.01 -1.90
C VAL A 18 0.50 -5.91 -0.68
N ASP A 19 1.77 -6.19 -0.38
CA ASP A 19 2.16 -6.85 0.86
C ASP A 19 2.66 -5.79 1.85
N PHE A 20 1.78 -5.35 2.76
CA PHE A 20 2.07 -4.43 3.84
C PHE A 20 2.08 -5.13 5.19
N ASN A 21 2.30 -6.44 5.20
CA ASN A 21 2.45 -7.18 6.45
C ASN A 21 3.85 -6.92 7.02
N VAL A 22 3.99 -5.79 7.71
CA VAL A 22 5.22 -5.28 8.31
C VAL A 22 5.19 -5.42 9.83
N PRO A 23 6.35 -5.54 10.50
CA PRO A 23 6.39 -5.52 11.95
C PRO A 23 6.02 -4.13 12.48
N LEU A 24 5.17 -4.08 13.50
CA LEU A 24 4.84 -2.87 14.25
C LEU A 24 5.53 -2.88 15.61
N ASN A 25 5.99 -1.72 16.07
CA ASN A 25 6.46 -1.48 17.43
C ASN A 25 5.69 -0.28 18.01
N GLY A 26 4.84 -0.53 19.02
CA GLY A 26 4.05 0.53 19.65
C GLY A 26 3.10 1.27 18.69
N GLY A 27 2.60 0.59 17.66
CA GLY A 27 1.73 1.20 16.64
C GLY A 27 2.48 2.01 15.57
N ILE A 28 3.80 1.86 15.47
CA ILE A 28 4.65 2.48 14.45
C ILE A 28 5.29 1.37 13.60
N VAL A 29 5.44 1.58 12.30
CA VAL A 29 6.15 0.66 11.41
C VAL A 29 7.62 0.58 11.82
N ALA A 30 8.09 -0.60 12.22
CA ALA A 30 9.47 -0.81 12.67
C ALA A 30 10.44 -1.11 11.51
N ASP A 31 9.93 -1.67 10.42
CA ASP A 31 10.65 -1.95 9.18
C ASP A 31 9.70 -1.70 8.00
N ASP A 32 10.02 -0.72 7.19
CA ASP A 32 9.20 -0.21 6.09
C ASP A 32 9.61 -0.79 4.72
N PHE A 33 10.55 -1.74 4.67
CA PHE A 33 11.09 -2.30 3.42
C PHE A 33 9.98 -2.72 2.44
N ARG A 34 8.91 -3.34 2.94
CA ARG A 34 7.79 -3.79 2.12
C ARG A 34 6.93 -2.63 1.59
N VAL A 35 6.79 -1.56 2.37
CA VAL A 35 6.09 -0.34 1.94
C VAL A 35 6.89 0.31 0.82
N GLN A 36 8.19 0.51 1.03
CA GLN A 36 9.10 1.06 0.02
C GLN A 36 9.11 0.26 -1.28
N ALA A 37 9.11 -1.07 -1.19
CA ALA A 37 9.11 -1.96 -2.36
C ALA A 37 7.86 -1.79 -3.24
N SER A 38 6.75 -1.29 -2.70
CA SER A 38 5.52 -1.04 -3.46
C SER A 38 5.51 0.29 -4.22
N LEU A 39 6.33 1.26 -3.77
CA LEU A 39 6.32 2.64 -4.27
C LEU A 39 6.51 2.76 -5.79
N PRO A 40 7.39 1.98 -6.47
CA PRO A 40 7.55 2.10 -7.91
C PRO A 40 6.24 1.85 -8.69
N THR A 41 5.44 0.89 -8.24
CA THR A 41 4.17 0.55 -8.91
C THR A 41 3.09 1.60 -8.63
N ILE A 42 3.03 2.08 -7.39
CA ILE A 42 2.09 3.14 -6.97
C ILE A 42 2.38 4.42 -7.76
N LYS A 43 3.65 4.88 -7.73
CA LYS A 43 4.09 6.09 -8.43
C LYS A 43 3.87 5.98 -9.94
N TYR A 44 4.10 4.81 -10.54
CA TYR A 44 3.79 4.59 -11.96
C TYR A 44 2.31 4.82 -12.27
N CYS A 45 1.40 4.22 -11.49
CA CYS A 45 -0.04 4.38 -11.72
C CYS A 45 -0.50 5.83 -11.56
N LEU A 46 -0.02 6.53 -10.52
CA LEU A 46 -0.34 7.93 -10.27
C LEU A 46 0.19 8.84 -11.40
N ASN A 47 1.44 8.63 -11.83
CA ASN A 47 2.08 9.40 -12.91
C ASN A 47 1.37 9.22 -14.26
N GLU A 48 0.82 8.03 -14.52
CA GLU A 48 -0.01 7.75 -15.71
C GLU A 48 -1.44 8.33 -15.61
N GLY A 49 -1.75 9.08 -14.55
CA GLY A 49 -3.02 9.77 -14.35
C GLY A 49 -4.16 8.86 -13.89
N ALA A 50 -3.83 7.77 -13.18
CA ALA A 50 -4.81 6.91 -12.53
C ALA A 50 -5.07 7.35 -11.08
N SER A 51 -6.22 6.97 -10.55
CA SER A 51 -6.46 6.94 -9.10
C SER A 51 -6.14 5.55 -8.57
N VAL A 52 -5.46 5.48 -7.42
CA VAL A 52 -4.99 4.21 -6.84
C VAL A 52 -5.74 3.89 -5.56
N ILE A 53 -6.13 2.62 -5.39
CA ILE A 53 -6.68 2.06 -4.16
C ILE A 53 -5.76 0.91 -3.76
N LEU A 54 -5.25 0.93 -2.53
CA LEU A 54 -4.38 -0.13 -2.01
C LEU A 54 -5.15 -1.07 -1.09
N MET A 55 -4.88 -2.36 -1.20
CA MET A 55 -5.39 -3.36 -0.25
C MET A 55 -4.28 -4.29 0.20
N SER A 56 -4.30 -4.63 1.49
CA SER A 56 -3.37 -5.57 2.09
C SER A 56 -3.98 -6.26 3.31
N HIS A 57 -3.14 -7.02 4.00
CA HIS A 57 -3.43 -7.62 5.30
C HIS A 57 -2.28 -7.27 6.25
N LEU A 58 -2.55 -7.34 7.55
CA LEU A 58 -1.55 -7.25 8.59
C LEU A 58 -1.78 -8.38 9.59
N GLY A 59 -0.75 -9.17 9.85
CA GLY A 59 -0.85 -10.34 10.72
C GLY A 59 -1.93 -11.34 10.29
N ARG A 60 -2.57 -11.97 11.28
CA ARG A 60 -3.63 -12.97 11.09
C ARG A 60 -4.78 -12.68 12.07
N PRO A 61 -5.76 -11.87 11.67
CA PRO A 61 -6.85 -11.46 12.55
C PRO A 61 -7.97 -12.51 12.67
N GLU A 62 -7.85 -13.66 11.99
CA GLU A 62 -8.83 -14.76 12.03
C GLU A 62 -10.28 -14.32 11.75
N GLY A 63 -10.44 -13.36 10.82
CA GLY A 63 -11.74 -12.83 10.40
C GLY A 63 -12.39 -11.84 11.36
N GLN A 64 -11.69 -11.42 12.42
CA GLN A 64 -12.18 -10.45 13.39
C GLN A 64 -11.53 -9.08 13.18
N VAL A 65 -12.14 -8.04 13.75
CA VAL A 65 -11.50 -6.71 13.82
C VAL A 65 -10.61 -6.69 15.06
N VAL A 66 -9.30 -6.54 14.84
CA VAL A 66 -8.28 -6.44 15.90
C VAL A 66 -7.57 -5.11 15.74
N SER A 67 -7.72 -4.20 16.71
CA SER A 67 -7.21 -2.83 16.65
C SER A 67 -5.70 -2.78 16.42
N GLU A 68 -4.96 -3.69 17.03
CA GLU A 68 -3.50 -3.77 16.96
C GLU A 68 -3.00 -4.24 15.58
N LEU A 69 -3.88 -4.82 14.76
CA LEU A 69 -3.61 -5.24 13.39
C LEU A 69 -4.23 -4.27 12.36
N SER A 70 -4.58 -3.04 12.78
CA SER A 70 -4.99 -1.98 11.85
C SER A 70 -3.84 -1.63 10.88
N LEU A 71 -4.19 -1.24 9.66
CA LEU A 71 -3.25 -0.74 8.66
C LEU A 71 -2.99 0.77 8.80
N ASP A 72 -3.64 1.48 9.73
CA ASP A 72 -3.45 2.92 9.91
C ASP A 72 -1.97 3.33 10.08
N PRO A 73 -1.14 2.62 10.88
CA PRO A 73 0.29 2.90 10.98
C PRO A 73 1.03 2.83 9.63
N VAL A 74 0.59 1.92 8.76
CA VAL A 74 1.18 1.77 7.43
C VAL A 74 0.73 2.90 6.51
N ALA A 75 -0.50 3.39 6.66
CA ALA A 75 -0.99 4.54 5.90
C ALA A 75 -0.16 5.80 6.20
N PHE A 76 0.12 6.09 7.47
CA PHE A 76 1.00 7.20 7.86
C PHE A 76 2.42 7.04 7.32
N CYS A 77 3.00 5.84 7.43
CA CYS A 77 4.32 5.55 6.84
C CYS A 77 4.33 5.75 5.31
N LEU A 78 3.26 5.33 4.62
CA LEU A 78 3.13 5.52 3.18
C LEU A 78 3.00 6.99 2.78
N GLU A 79 2.24 7.77 3.54
CA GLU A 79 2.08 9.22 3.36
C GLU A 79 3.45 9.92 3.41
N GLU A 80 4.25 9.63 4.45
CA GLU A 80 5.62 10.16 4.59
C GLU A 80 6.54 9.76 3.41
N LEU A 81 6.43 8.52 2.92
CA LEU A 81 7.24 8.01 1.81
C LEU A 81 6.81 8.52 0.43
N LEU A 82 5.53 8.85 0.27
CA LEU A 82 4.98 9.41 -0.97
C LEU A 82 5.09 10.93 -1.03
N ASP A 83 5.23 11.61 0.11
CA ASP A 83 5.13 13.07 0.25
C ASP A 83 3.77 13.59 -0.29
N GLN A 84 2.71 12.83 0.00
CA GLN A 84 1.34 13.07 -0.47
C GLN A 84 0.33 12.53 0.55
N GLU A 85 -0.72 13.32 0.83
CA GLU A 85 -1.90 12.97 1.64
C GLU A 85 -2.98 12.23 0.84
#